data_AF-N1PHS6-F1
#
_entry.id   AF-N1PHS6-F1
#
_cell.length_a   1.000
_cell.length_b   1.000
_cell.length_c   1.000
_cell.angle_alpha   90.00
_cell.angle_beta   90.00
_cell.angle_gamma   90.00
#
_symmetry.space_group_name_H-M   'P 1'
#
loop_
_entity.id
_entity.type
_entity.pdbx_description
1 polymer ?
#
loop_
_entity_poly.entity_id
_entity_poly.type
_entity_poly.pdbx_seq_one_letter_code
_entity_poly.pdbx_strand_id
1 'polypeptide(L)'
;MTDDLQHGYHPVALDLKVAYLWSSGILSEGPAGLRRKPSEYALRRYGPTYRWRLWLFFDIGELEAMERMINSGSDEDVFAFRRLHLASGATTTVVGSLLASVCATMLSLDSLSEVNLTVRGLFTVSLMLALLAVYFALIQQRALALSMDADSLRIWLWNGRKYGILNPVDGTEVSIRESSLSANMVLEAPFELLSISITLFLGALAAYLGLAMIQEVNLGTGSWP
;
A
#
# COMPACT_ATOMS: atom_id res chain seq x y z
N MET A 1 51.30 16.35 -14.00
CA MET A 1 50.61 17.62 -14.28
C MET A 1 49.25 17.23 -14.88
N THR A 2 48.45 16.45 -14.15
CA THR A 2 47.49 16.81 -13.08
C THR A 2 46.34 17.68 -13.58
N ASP A 3 45.14 17.15 -13.35
CA ASP A 3 43.81 17.76 -13.22
C ASP A 3 43.07 18.14 -14.52
N ASP A 4 41.99 17.41 -14.84
CA ASP A 4 40.70 17.79 -14.27
C ASP A 4 39.62 16.70 -14.31
N LEU A 5 38.77 16.80 -13.29
CA LEU A 5 37.86 15.84 -12.70
C LEU A 5 36.46 15.75 -13.38
N GLN A 6 35.86 14.56 -13.24
CA GLN A 6 34.45 14.31 -12.91
C GLN A 6 33.32 14.84 -13.81
N HIS A 7 32.59 13.91 -14.43
CA HIS A 7 31.13 13.82 -14.23
C HIS A 7 30.61 12.41 -14.57
N GLY A 8 30.53 11.57 -13.53
CA GLY A 8 29.72 10.36 -13.53
C GLY A 8 28.26 10.74 -13.26
N TYR A 9 27.39 10.54 -14.24
CA TYR A 9 25.94 10.55 -14.06
C TYR A 9 25.45 9.11 -13.92
N HIS A 10 25.28 8.67 -12.68
CA HIS A 10 24.54 7.46 -12.32
C HIS A 10 23.02 7.74 -12.45
N PRO A 11 22.27 7.03 -13.31
CA PRO A 11 20.82 7.24 -13.44
C PRO A 11 19.98 6.62 -12.29
N VAL A 12 20.60 6.02 -11.27
CA VAL A 12 19.90 5.28 -10.21
C VAL A 12 19.58 6.15 -8.98
N ALA A 13 20.27 7.27 -8.79
CA ALA A 13 20.12 8.09 -7.58
C ALA A 13 18.86 9.00 -7.59
N LEU A 14 18.33 9.34 -8.78
CA LEU A 14 17.12 10.17 -8.89
C LEU A 14 15.86 9.37 -8.53
N ASP A 15 15.77 8.12 -8.98
CA ASP A 15 14.62 7.24 -8.71
C ASP A 15 14.49 6.90 -7.22
N LEU A 16 15.61 6.70 -6.52
CA LEU A 16 15.59 6.48 -5.07
C LEU A 16 15.18 7.74 -4.29
N LYS A 17 15.54 8.94 -4.75
CA LYS A 17 15.16 10.18 -4.06
C LYS A 17 13.65 10.46 -4.20
N VAL A 18 13.06 10.19 -5.36
CA VAL A 18 11.61 10.33 -5.57
C VAL A 18 10.84 9.23 -4.83
N ALA A 19 11.34 7.99 -4.84
CA ALA A 19 10.75 6.89 -4.05
C ALA A 19 10.85 7.14 -2.53
N TYR A 20 11.96 7.72 -2.05
CA TYR A 20 12.14 8.09 -0.65
C TYR A 20 11.27 9.31 -0.28
N LEU A 21 11.10 10.28 -1.19
CA LEU A 21 10.23 11.45 -0.98
C LEU A 21 8.74 11.09 -0.97
N TRP A 22 8.33 10.04 -1.68
CA TRP A 22 6.98 9.49 -1.60
C TRP A 22 6.80 8.58 -0.37
N SER A 23 7.79 7.73 -0.06
CA SER A 23 7.78 6.82 1.10
C SER A 23 7.91 7.54 2.46
N SER A 24 8.49 8.74 2.51
CA SER A 24 8.70 9.48 3.76
C SER A 24 7.56 10.42 4.13
N GLY A 25 6.54 10.61 3.28
CA GLY A 25 5.44 11.53 3.58
C GLY A 25 5.87 13.01 3.71
N ILE A 26 7.11 13.36 3.33
CA ILE A 26 7.71 14.68 3.57
C ILE A 26 7.25 15.74 2.54
N LEU A 27 6.49 15.37 1.51
CA LEU A 27 5.70 16.34 0.72
C LEU A 27 4.21 16.40 1.14
N SER A 28 3.82 15.68 2.20
CA SER A 28 2.54 15.86 2.91
C SER A 28 2.65 16.69 4.21
N GLU A 29 3.86 17.05 4.64
CA GLU A 29 4.09 17.89 5.82
C GLU A 29 4.08 19.37 5.41
N GLY A 30 2.88 19.90 5.18
CA GLY A 30 2.62 21.31 5.48
C GLY A 30 2.88 21.57 6.97
N PRO A 31 3.23 22.81 7.38
CA PRO A 31 3.72 23.11 8.71
C PRO A 31 2.80 22.56 9.80
N ALA A 32 3.42 21.82 10.73
CA ALA A 32 2.82 21.23 11.92
C ALA A 32 1.86 22.21 12.61
N GLY A 33 0.56 21.93 12.56
CA GLY A 33 -0.45 22.74 13.25
C GLY A 33 -1.83 22.84 12.58
N LEU A 34 -1.99 22.42 11.33
CA LEU A 34 -3.31 22.41 10.70
C LEU A 34 -3.99 21.06 10.94
N ARG A 35 -4.92 21.02 11.91
CA ARG A 35 -6.05 20.08 11.89
C ARG A 35 -6.53 19.97 10.44
N ARG A 36 -6.31 18.81 9.79
CA ARG A 36 -6.80 18.55 8.43
C ARG A 36 -8.30 18.88 8.43
N LYS A 37 -8.68 19.94 7.72
CA LYS A 37 -10.10 20.25 7.50
C LYS A 37 -10.76 19.00 6.93
N PRO A 38 -12.00 18.65 7.33
CA PRO A 38 -12.74 17.58 6.66
C PRO A 38 -12.66 17.83 5.16
N SER A 39 -12.14 16.86 4.40
CA SER A 39 -11.90 17.06 2.96
C SER A 39 -13.21 17.46 2.32
N GLU A 40 -13.29 18.67 1.80
CA GLU A 40 -14.46 19.19 1.11
C GLU A 40 -14.91 18.22 0.01
N TYR A 41 -13.93 17.53 -0.60
CA TYR A 41 -14.09 16.40 -1.50
C TYR A 41 -14.97 15.27 -0.95
N ALA A 42 -14.63 14.66 0.21
CA ALA A 42 -15.41 13.56 0.77
C ALA A 42 -16.83 13.97 1.19
N LEU A 43 -16.99 15.20 1.72
CA LEU A 43 -18.30 15.72 2.09
C LEU A 43 -19.17 15.93 0.83
N ARG A 44 -18.58 16.44 -0.24
CA ARG A 44 -19.24 16.67 -1.53
C ARG A 44 -19.64 15.37 -2.23
N ARG A 45 -18.80 14.34 -2.15
CA ARG A 45 -18.98 13.08 -2.87
C ARG A 45 -19.81 12.03 -2.13
N TYR A 46 -19.62 11.90 -0.81
CA TYR A 46 -20.27 10.85 0.00
C TYR A 46 -21.31 11.40 0.99
N GLY A 47 -21.48 12.73 1.04
CA GLY A 47 -22.40 13.38 1.95
C GLY A 47 -21.93 13.37 3.41
N PRO A 48 -22.70 13.96 4.35
CA PRO A 48 -22.29 14.11 5.75
C PRO A 48 -22.09 12.78 6.50
N THR A 49 -22.65 11.69 5.99
CA THR A 49 -22.55 10.33 6.53
C THR A 49 -21.21 9.64 6.22
N TYR A 50 -20.29 10.27 5.49
CA TYR A 50 -19.00 9.67 5.14
C TYR A 50 -18.16 9.27 6.35
N ARG A 51 -18.32 9.99 7.48
CA ARG A 51 -17.62 9.74 8.75
C ARG A 51 -18.00 8.43 9.44
N TRP A 52 -18.98 7.68 8.94
CA TRP A 52 -19.36 6.38 9.49
C TRP A 52 -18.91 5.22 8.61
N ARG A 53 -18.28 5.51 7.46
CA ARG A 53 -17.77 4.50 6.55
C ARG A 53 -16.29 4.26 6.87
N LEU A 54 -16.03 3.28 7.73
CA LEU A 54 -14.68 2.91 8.18
C LEU A 54 -13.67 2.74 7.03
N TRP A 55 -14.10 2.15 5.92
CA TRP A 55 -13.25 1.95 4.74
C TRP A 55 -12.86 3.26 4.01
N LEU A 56 -13.65 4.34 4.17
CA LEU A 56 -13.34 5.65 3.55
C LEU A 56 -12.33 6.48 4.37
N PHE A 57 -12.11 6.17 5.65
CA PHE A 57 -11.23 7.00 6.48
C PHE A 57 -9.76 6.98 6.04
N PHE A 58 -9.31 5.87 5.45
CA PHE A 58 -7.92 5.69 5.07
C PHE A 58 -7.61 6.23 3.66
N ASP A 59 -8.61 6.26 2.78
CA ASP A 59 -8.37 6.30 1.34
C ASP A 59 -8.89 7.58 0.61
N ILE A 60 -9.49 8.51 1.36
CA ILE A 60 -10.03 9.77 0.77
C ILE A 60 -8.97 10.61 0.05
N GLY A 61 -7.74 10.64 0.58
CA GLY A 61 -6.65 11.43 0.01
C GLY A 61 -6.17 10.87 -1.33
N GLU A 62 -6.06 9.55 -1.44
CA GLU A 62 -5.67 8.88 -2.69
C GLU A 62 -6.78 8.98 -3.73
N LEU A 63 -8.05 8.82 -3.32
CA LEU A 63 -9.20 9.03 -4.20
C LEU A 63 -9.23 10.43 -4.81
N GLU A 64 -8.89 11.46 -4.03
CA GLU A 64 -8.80 12.85 -4.50
C GLU A 64 -7.60 13.06 -5.43
N ALA A 65 -6.43 12.53 -5.06
CA ALA A 65 -5.23 12.59 -5.91
C ALA A 65 -5.44 11.89 -7.25
N MET A 66 -6.07 10.71 -7.25
CA MET A 66 -6.45 9.96 -8.43
C MET A 66 -7.44 10.75 -9.29
N GLU A 67 -8.42 11.41 -8.68
CA GLU A 67 -9.39 12.23 -9.43
C GLU A 67 -8.74 13.46 -10.07
N ARG A 68 -7.83 14.13 -9.36
CA ARG A 68 -7.03 15.22 -9.94
C ARG A 68 -6.18 14.72 -11.11
N MET A 69 -5.54 13.57 -10.97
CA MET A 69 -4.73 12.97 -12.05
C MET A 69 -5.57 12.62 -13.30
N ILE A 70 -6.78 12.08 -13.12
CA ILE A 70 -7.66 11.74 -14.24
C ILE A 70 -8.11 12.98 -15.03
N ASN A 71 -8.37 14.09 -14.34
CA ASN A 71 -9.00 15.27 -14.95
C ASN A 71 -8.01 16.37 -15.35
N SER A 72 -6.93 16.56 -14.59
CA SER A 72 -5.95 17.62 -14.81
C SER A 72 -4.50 17.13 -14.92
N GLY A 73 -4.25 15.83 -14.75
CA GLY A 73 -2.91 15.26 -14.82
C GLY A 73 -2.39 15.14 -16.24
N SER A 74 -1.11 15.48 -16.44
CA SER A 74 -0.42 15.25 -17.71
C SER A 74 -0.23 13.76 -17.97
N ASP A 75 0.03 13.37 -19.22
CA ASP A 75 0.31 11.96 -19.54
C ASP A 75 1.56 11.45 -18.80
N GLU A 76 2.53 12.33 -18.54
CA GLU A 76 3.72 12.03 -17.75
C GLU A 76 3.36 11.67 -16.31
N ASP A 77 2.45 12.41 -15.67
CA ASP A 77 1.98 12.12 -14.31
C ASP A 77 1.28 10.76 -14.23
N VAL A 78 0.49 10.41 -15.27
CA VAL A 78 -0.22 9.12 -15.38
C VAL A 78 0.79 7.96 -15.52
N PHE A 79 1.86 8.15 -16.28
CA PHE A 79 2.93 7.16 -16.37
C PHE A 79 3.76 7.06 -15.08
N ALA A 80 4.04 8.19 -14.42
CA ALA A 80 4.72 8.21 -13.13
C ALA A 80 3.92 7.43 -12.07
N PHE A 81 2.60 7.67 -11.99
CA PHE A 81 1.67 6.92 -11.13
C PHE A 81 1.71 5.41 -11.41
N ARG A 82 1.64 5.02 -12.69
CA ARG A 82 1.73 3.60 -13.08
C ARG A 82 3.04 2.97 -12.61
N ARG A 83 4.18 3.63 -12.86
CA ARG A 83 5.51 3.12 -12.48
C ARG A 83 5.62 2.98 -10.97
N LEU A 84 5.09 3.94 -10.23
CA LEU A 84 5.04 3.93 -8.77
C LEU A 84 4.25 2.73 -8.24
N HIS A 85 3.05 2.48 -8.74
CA HIS A 85 2.25 1.32 -8.32
C HIS A 85 2.88 -0.01 -8.74
N LEU A 86 3.54 -0.09 -9.90
CA LEU A 86 4.29 -1.28 -10.30
C LEU A 86 5.47 -1.56 -9.35
N ALA A 87 6.21 -0.52 -8.97
CA ALA A 87 7.31 -0.62 -8.02
C ALA A 87 6.83 -1.00 -6.61
N SER A 88 5.73 -0.41 -6.16
CA SER A 88 5.07 -0.76 -4.89
C SER A 88 4.62 -2.23 -4.89
N GLY A 89 3.90 -2.67 -5.93
CA GLY A 89 3.48 -4.06 -6.07
C GLY A 89 4.65 -5.06 -6.10
N ALA A 90 5.79 -4.67 -6.69
CA ALA A 90 7.00 -5.50 -6.69
C ALA A 90 7.57 -5.65 -5.28
N THR A 91 7.62 -4.55 -4.53
CA THR A 91 8.08 -4.55 -3.14
C THR A 91 7.16 -5.40 -2.26
N THR A 92 5.84 -5.24 -2.39
CA THR A 92 4.84 -6.04 -1.67
C THR A 92 4.95 -7.53 -1.98
N THR A 93 5.21 -7.90 -3.25
CA THR A 93 5.44 -9.28 -3.67
C THR A 93 6.66 -9.87 -2.96
N VAL A 94 7.79 -9.14 -2.95
CA VAL A 94 9.02 -9.57 -2.30
C VAL A 94 8.80 -9.75 -0.80
N VAL A 95 8.29 -8.72 -0.11
CA VAL A 95 8.06 -8.74 1.34
C VAL A 95 7.06 -9.84 1.72
N GLY A 96 5.96 -9.97 0.99
CA GLY A 96 4.96 -11.02 1.22
C GLY A 96 5.53 -12.43 1.02
N SER A 97 6.39 -12.64 0.03
CA SER A 97 7.05 -13.94 -0.18
C SER A 97 8.03 -14.30 0.94
N LEU A 98 8.79 -13.31 1.43
CA LEU A 98 9.69 -13.49 2.57
C LEU A 98 8.90 -13.83 3.84
N LEU A 99 7.82 -13.09 4.11
CA LEU A 99 6.95 -13.35 5.25
C LEU A 99 6.33 -14.75 5.17
N ALA A 100 5.83 -15.16 4.01
CA ALA A 100 5.29 -16.50 3.80
C ALA A 100 6.34 -17.59 4.08
N SER A 101 7.59 -17.39 3.63
CA SER A 101 8.69 -18.30 3.92
C SER A 101 8.97 -18.40 5.42
N VAL A 102 9.01 -17.27 6.13
CA VAL A 102 9.24 -17.26 7.59
C VAL A 102 8.09 -17.95 8.32
N CYS A 103 6.83 -17.66 7.96
CA CYS A 103 5.67 -18.34 8.54
C CYS A 103 5.71 -19.86 8.31
N ALA A 104 6.09 -20.30 7.11
CA ALA A 104 6.25 -21.73 6.81
C ALA A 104 7.33 -22.38 7.68
N THR A 105 8.48 -21.71 7.88
CA THR A 105 9.54 -22.22 8.77
C THR A 105 9.07 -22.30 10.22
N MET A 106 8.35 -21.29 10.73
CA MET A 106 7.80 -21.30 12.08
C MET A 106 6.79 -22.42 12.30
N LEU A 107 5.94 -22.69 11.30
CA LEU A 107 4.98 -23.80 11.34
C LEU A 107 5.64 -25.18 11.28
N SER A 108 6.88 -25.27 10.79
CA SER A 108 7.66 -26.51 10.73
C SER A 108 8.45 -26.82 12.00
N LEU A 109 8.48 -25.91 12.98
CA LEU A 109 9.18 -26.16 14.24
C LEU A 109 8.41 -27.17 15.10
N ASP A 110 9.08 -28.24 15.51
CA ASP A 110 8.49 -29.29 16.36
C ASP A 110 7.98 -28.73 17.70
N SER A 111 8.69 -27.75 18.27
CA SER A 111 8.29 -27.05 19.51
C SER A 111 6.97 -26.27 19.40
N LEU A 112 6.47 -26.02 18.19
CA LEU A 112 5.17 -25.36 17.98
C LEU A 112 4.01 -26.33 18.24
N SER A 113 4.26 -27.64 18.21
CA SER A 113 3.23 -28.67 18.48
C SER A 113 2.84 -28.74 19.96
N GLU A 114 3.72 -28.30 20.86
CA GLU A 114 3.52 -28.28 22.31
C GLU A 114 2.79 -27.01 22.79
N VAL A 115 2.67 -25.99 21.93
CA VAL A 115 2.05 -24.69 22.27
C VAL A 115 0.55 -24.65 21.88
N ASN A 116 -0.19 -23.78 22.56
CA ASN A 116 -1.61 -23.48 22.32
C ASN A 116 -1.99 -23.40 20.82
N LEU A 117 -3.07 -24.09 20.45
CA LEU A 117 -3.64 -24.12 19.09
C LEU A 117 -3.87 -22.72 18.50
N THR A 118 -4.21 -21.74 19.35
CA THR A 118 -4.44 -20.34 18.96
C THR A 118 -3.22 -19.72 18.28
N VAL A 119 -2.00 -19.99 18.76
CA VAL A 119 -0.75 -19.45 18.19
C VAL A 119 -0.50 -20.05 16.80
N ARG A 120 -0.71 -21.36 16.65
CA ARG A 120 -0.60 -22.07 15.37
C ARG A 120 -1.62 -21.54 14.35
N GLY A 121 -2.85 -21.30 14.81
CA GLY A 121 -3.91 -20.68 14.00
C GLY A 121 -3.50 -19.28 13.52
N LEU A 122 -2.93 -18.46 14.42
CA LEU A 122 -2.52 -17.10 14.09
C LEU A 122 -1.39 -17.05 13.06
N PHE A 123 -0.40 -17.95 13.17
CA PHE A 123 0.64 -18.12 12.13
C PHE A 123 0.06 -18.58 10.79
N THR A 124 -0.92 -19.49 10.81
CA THR A 124 -1.56 -20.00 9.58
C THR A 124 -2.37 -18.91 8.88
N VAL A 125 -3.15 -18.11 9.64
CA VAL A 125 -3.90 -16.97 9.09
C VAL A 125 -2.95 -15.91 8.53
N SER A 126 -1.86 -15.61 9.25
CA SER A 126 -0.82 -14.71 8.75
C SER A 126 -0.22 -15.21 7.43
N LEU A 127 0.13 -16.50 7.33
CA LEU A 127 0.63 -17.11 6.10
C LEU A 127 -0.36 -16.98 4.93
N MET A 128 -1.64 -17.29 5.16
CA MET A 128 -2.67 -17.19 4.12
C MET A 128 -2.84 -15.75 3.63
N LEU A 129 -2.83 -14.77 4.55
CA LEU A 129 -2.91 -13.36 4.20
C LEU A 129 -1.67 -12.87 3.44
N ALA A 130 -0.46 -13.35 3.80
CA ALA A 130 0.76 -13.03 3.06
C ALA A 130 0.70 -13.54 1.61
N LEU A 131 0.25 -14.78 1.41
CA LEU A 131 0.07 -15.36 0.07
C LEU A 131 -1.02 -14.63 -0.72
N LEU A 132 -2.11 -14.24 -0.06
CA LEU A 132 -3.18 -13.49 -0.70
C LEU A 132 -2.73 -12.08 -1.12
N ALA A 133 -1.93 -11.41 -0.28
CA ALA A 133 -1.30 -10.13 -0.61
C ALA A 133 -0.39 -10.24 -1.84
N VAL A 134 0.46 -11.27 -1.88
CA VAL A 134 1.32 -11.56 -3.05
C VAL A 134 0.47 -11.80 -4.31
N TYR A 135 -0.56 -12.61 -4.20
CA TYR A 135 -1.46 -12.91 -5.32
C TYR A 135 -2.12 -11.65 -5.88
N PHE A 136 -2.68 -10.79 -5.02
CA PHE A 136 -3.29 -9.54 -5.46
C PHE A 136 -2.25 -8.56 -6.03
N ALA A 137 -1.04 -8.48 -5.45
CA ALA A 137 0.04 -7.65 -6.00
C ALA A 137 0.40 -8.09 -7.43
N LEU A 138 0.47 -9.39 -7.70
CA LEU A 138 0.73 -9.92 -9.05
C LEU A 138 -0.41 -9.61 -10.03
N ILE A 139 -1.67 -9.70 -9.58
CA ILE A 139 -2.82 -9.29 -10.41
C ILE A 139 -2.75 -7.81 -10.75
N GLN A 140 -2.47 -6.95 -9.76
CA GLN A 140 -2.33 -5.51 -9.94
C GLN A 140 -1.19 -5.20 -10.92
N GLN A 141 -0.04 -5.84 -10.76
CA GLN A 141 1.09 -5.70 -11.68
C GLN A 141 0.71 -6.09 -13.10
N ARG A 142 0.00 -7.21 -13.28
CA ARG A 142 -0.47 -7.64 -14.59
C ARG A 142 -1.44 -6.64 -15.21
N ALA A 143 -2.42 -6.15 -14.44
CA ALA A 143 -3.40 -5.19 -14.90
C ALA A 143 -2.74 -3.87 -15.34
N LEU A 144 -1.81 -3.36 -14.54
CA LEU A 144 -1.05 -2.15 -14.85
C LEU A 144 0.02 -2.37 -15.93
N ALA A 145 0.53 -3.59 -16.12
CA ALA A 145 1.46 -3.89 -17.21
C ALA A 145 0.77 -3.86 -18.58
N LEU A 146 -0.52 -4.21 -18.65
CA LEU A 146 -1.32 -4.26 -19.88
C LEU A 146 -1.75 -2.88 -20.40
N SER A 147 -1.91 -1.88 -19.53
CA SER A 147 -2.28 -0.52 -19.92
C SER A 147 -1.09 0.22 -20.56
N MET A 148 -0.98 0.09 -21.89
CA MET A 148 0.10 0.70 -22.67
C MET A 148 -0.07 2.22 -22.85
N ASP A 149 -1.31 2.71 -22.79
CA ASP A 149 -1.65 4.10 -23.10
C ASP A 149 -2.19 4.85 -21.87
N ALA A 150 -1.87 6.14 -21.77
CA ALA A 150 -2.27 7.01 -20.65
C ALA A 150 -3.80 7.15 -20.59
N ASP A 151 -4.45 7.26 -21.74
CA ASP A 151 -5.91 7.34 -21.81
C ASP A 151 -6.59 6.04 -21.41
N SER A 152 -6.00 4.90 -21.75
CA SER A 152 -6.50 3.59 -21.29
C SER A 152 -6.40 3.46 -19.76
N LEU A 153 -5.32 3.96 -19.15
CA LEU A 153 -5.19 3.98 -17.69
C LEU A 153 -6.21 4.94 -17.05
N ARG A 154 -6.41 6.13 -17.62
CA ARG A 154 -7.46 7.05 -17.15
C ARG A 154 -8.85 6.43 -17.23
N ILE A 155 -9.16 5.69 -18.30
CA ILE A 155 -10.44 4.97 -18.44
C ILE A 155 -10.56 3.86 -17.40
N TRP A 156 -9.49 3.11 -17.12
CA TRP A 156 -9.49 2.07 -16.09
C TRP A 156 -9.74 2.63 -14.69
N LEU A 157 -9.16 3.80 -14.37
CA LEU A 157 -9.35 4.50 -13.10
C LEU A 157 -10.69 5.25 -13.00
N TRP A 158 -11.43 5.37 -14.10
CA TRP A 158 -12.69 6.13 -14.17
C TRP A 158 -13.90 5.23 -13.88
N ASN A 159 -14.80 5.67 -13.00
CA ASN A 159 -16.02 4.94 -12.65
C ASN A 159 -17.13 5.01 -13.73
N GLY A 160 -16.86 5.64 -14.88
CA GLY A 160 -17.85 5.88 -15.94
C GLY A 160 -18.88 6.99 -15.61
N ARG A 161 -18.81 7.61 -14.43
CA ARG A 161 -19.69 8.70 -14.00
C ARG A 161 -18.98 10.05 -14.11
N LYS A 162 -19.73 11.09 -14.45
CA LYS A 162 -19.28 12.49 -14.43
C LYS A 162 -20.21 13.27 -13.52
N TYR A 163 -19.67 14.23 -12.80
CA TYR A 163 -20.47 15.17 -12.03
C TYR A 163 -20.09 16.61 -12.40
N GLY A 164 -21.11 17.47 -12.51
CA GLY A 164 -20.93 18.88 -12.82
C GLY A 164 -20.50 19.65 -11.57
N ILE A 165 -19.40 20.38 -11.67
CA ILE A 165 -19.02 21.41 -10.72
C ILE A 165 -19.34 22.76 -11.33
N LEU A 166 -20.25 23.50 -10.72
CA LEU A 166 -20.39 24.92 -11.02
C LEU A 166 -19.15 25.65 -10.54
N ASN A 167 -18.40 26.24 -11.46
CA ASN A 167 -17.31 27.13 -11.12
C ASN A 167 -17.89 28.38 -10.42
N PRO A 168 -17.49 28.67 -9.17
CA PRO A 168 -18.03 29.82 -8.44
C PRO A 168 -17.61 31.17 -9.05
N VAL A 169 -16.59 31.17 -9.92
CA VAL A 169 -16.04 32.37 -10.57
C VAL A 169 -16.79 32.69 -11.86
N ASP A 170 -17.07 31.69 -12.69
CA ASP A 170 -17.61 31.90 -14.06
C ASP A 170 -19.04 31.38 -14.26
N GLY A 171 -19.62 30.67 -13.28
CA GLY A 171 -20.94 30.03 -13.42
C GLY A 171 -20.98 28.90 -14.44
N THR A 172 -19.82 28.49 -14.98
CA THR A 172 -19.69 27.42 -15.97
C THR A 172 -19.72 26.05 -15.29
N GLU A 173 -20.43 25.11 -15.89
CA GLU A 173 -20.48 23.72 -15.42
C GLU A 173 -19.26 22.95 -15.95
N VAL A 174 -18.30 22.65 -15.08
CA VAL A 174 -17.16 21.80 -15.40
C VAL A 174 -17.52 20.36 -15.09
N SER A 175 -17.59 19.50 -16.11
CA SER A 175 -17.83 18.07 -15.91
C SER A 175 -16.55 17.37 -15.46
N ILE A 176 -16.49 16.95 -14.20
CA ILE A 176 -15.35 16.21 -13.63
C ILE A 176 -15.63 14.70 -13.68
N ARG A 177 -14.66 13.92 -14.16
CA ARG A 177 -14.71 12.45 -14.16
C ARG A 177 -14.49 11.94 -12.75
N GLU A 178 -15.40 11.09 -12.28
CA GLU A 178 -15.36 10.53 -10.93
C GLU A 178 -14.34 9.37 -10.83
N SER A 179 -13.41 9.41 -9.88
CA SER A 179 -12.43 8.33 -9.69
C SER A 179 -13.12 7.02 -9.24
N SER A 180 -12.64 5.86 -9.68
CA SER A 180 -13.25 4.56 -9.36
C SER A 180 -12.81 4.08 -7.98
N LEU A 181 -13.78 3.94 -7.08
CA LEU A 181 -13.55 3.42 -5.73
C LEU A 181 -13.09 1.95 -5.77
N SER A 182 -13.60 1.16 -6.71
CA SER A 182 -13.17 -0.22 -6.88
C SER A 182 -11.76 -0.32 -7.46
N ALA A 183 -11.36 0.60 -8.34
CA ALA A 183 -9.98 0.66 -8.82
C ALA A 183 -9.02 0.97 -7.65
N ASN A 184 -9.40 1.89 -6.77
CA ASN A 184 -8.59 2.21 -5.60
C ASN A 184 -8.47 1.05 -4.62
N MET A 185 -9.59 0.39 -4.29
CA MET A 185 -9.59 -0.85 -3.49
C MET A 185 -8.62 -1.89 -4.04
N VAL A 186 -8.60 -2.09 -5.35
CA VAL A 186 -7.71 -3.05 -6.00
C VAL A 186 -6.24 -2.62 -5.94
N LEU A 187 -5.97 -1.31 -5.98
CA LEU A 187 -4.61 -0.78 -5.87
C LEU A 187 -4.04 -0.85 -4.46
N GLU A 188 -4.88 -0.71 -3.43
CA GLU A 188 -4.47 -0.65 -2.02
C GLU A 188 -4.50 -2.03 -1.33
N ALA A 189 -5.42 -2.92 -1.74
CA ALA A 189 -5.64 -4.21 -1.10
C ALA A 189 -4.38 -5.06 -0.80
N PRO A 190 -3.38 -5.16 -1.70
CA PRO A 190 -2.17 -5.95 -1.41
C PRO A 190 -1.39 -5.41 -0.21
N PHE A 191 -1.31 -4.09 -0.06
CA PHE A 191 -0.59 -3.44 1.03
C PHE A 191 -1.33 -3.63 2.35
N GLU A 192 -2.65 -3.44 2.37
CA GLU A 192 -3.47 -3.67 3.56
C GLU A 192 -3.38 -5.12 4.06
N LEU A 193 -3.54 -6.09 3.15
CA LEU A 193 -3.45 -7.51 3.49
C LEU A 193 -2.07 -7.88 4.04
N LEU A 194 -1.00 -7.32 3.44
CA LEU A 194 0.36 -7.55 3.92
C LEU A 194 0.56 -6.94 5.32
N SER A 195 0.07 -5.73 5.57
CA SER A 195 0.15 -5.08 6.88
C SER A 195 -0.57 -5.88 7.97
N ILE A 196 -1.78 -6.37 7.68
CA ILE A 196 -2.53 -7.25 8.60
C ILE A 196 -1.76 -8.56 8.81
N SER A 197 -1.21 -9.16 7.75
CA SER A 197 -0.40 -10.37 7.88
C SER A 197 0.83 -10.19 8.78
N ILE A 198 1.55 -9.07 8.63
CA ILE A 198 2.72 -8.73 9.46
C ILE A 198 2.31 -8.53 10.91
N THR A 199 1.23 -7.79 11.18
CA THR A 199 0.78 -7.54 12.57
C THR A 199 0.33 -8.83 13.26
N LEU A 200 -0.37 -9.72 12.56
CA LEU A 200 -0.73 -11.03 13.07
C LEU A 200 0.50 -11.92 13.29
N PHE A 201 1.48 -11.88 12.40
CA PHE A 201 2.73 -12.62 12.56
C PHE A 201 3.49 -12.17 13.81
N LEU A 202 3.67 -10.86 13.99
CA LEU A 202 4.37 -10.31 15.16
C LEU A 202 3.60 -10.59 16.45
N GLY A 203 2.26 -10.52 16.42
CA GLY A 203 1.41 -10.91 17.54
C GLY A 203 1.53 -12.40 17.88
N ALA A 204 1.57 -13.28 16.87
CA ALA A 204 1.78 -14.71 17.05
C ALA A 204 3.15 -15.02 17.63
N LEU A 205 4.19 -14.36 17.13
CA LEU A 205 5.55 -14.52 17.62
C LEU A 205 5.70 -14.04 19.07
N ALA A 206 5.11 -12.89 19.40
CA ALA A 206 5.11 -12.37 20.76
C ALA A 206 4.37 -13.32 21.72
N ALA A 207 3.20 -13.83 21.32
CA ALA A 207 2.45 -14.80 22.11
C ALA A 207 3.22 -16.12 22.27
N TYR A 208 3.85 -16.61 21.20
CA TYR A 208 4.69 -17.81 21.22
C TYR A 208 5.84 -17.67 22.22
N LEU A 209 6.63 -16.59 22.12
CA LEU A 209 7.77 -16.34 23.00
C LEU A 209 7.32 -16.14 24.46
N GLY A 210 6.23 -15.39 24.69
CA GLY A 210 5.69 -15.20 26.03
C GLY A 210 5.23 -16.51 26.68
N LEU A 211 4.58 -17.39 25.92
CA LEU A 211 4.18 -18.71 26.41
C LEU A 211 5.39 -19.62 26.66
N ALA A 212 6.37 -19.62 25.77
CA ALA A 212 7.59 -20.41 25.93
C ALA A 212 8.38 -20.01 27.18
N MET A 213 8.46 -18.71 27.49
CA MET A 213 9.08 -18.22 28.72
C MET A 213 8.34 -18.66 30.00
N ILE A 214 7.00 -18.72 29.97
CA ILE A 214 6.19 -19.14 31.12
C ILE A 214 6.25 -20.65 31.32
N GLN A 215 6.29 -21.41 30.23
CA GLN A 215 6.20 -22.87 30.23
C GLN A 215 7.58 -23.56 30.29
N GLU A 216 8.67 -22.80 30.38
CA GLU A 216 10.06 -23.29 30.31
C GLU A 216 10.29 -24.25 29.12
N VAL A 217 9.60 -24.01 28.01
CA VAL A 217 9.69 -24.85 26.82
C VAL A 217 11.09 -24.72 26.27
N ASN A 218 11.75 -25.86 26.04
CA ASN A 218 13.11 -25.89 25.55
C ASN A 218 13.10 -25.44 24.07
N LEU A 219 13.36 -24.15 23.82
CA LEU A 219 13.31 -23.52 22.50
C LEU A 219 14.43 -23.97 21.54
N GLY A 220 15.27 -24.92 21.98
CA GLY A 220 16.29 -25.56 21.17
C GLY A 220 17.30 -26.29 22.06
N THR A 221 17.82 -27.42 21.58
CA THR A 221 18.87 -28.20 22.23
C THR A 221 20.21 -27.46 22.16
N GLY A 222 20.33 -26.36 22.90
CA GLY A 222 21.63 -25.86 23.33
C GLY A 222 22.10 -26.76 24.46
N SER A 223 22.82 -27.84 24.14
CA SER A 223 23.57 -28.59 25.13
C SER A 223 24.60 -27.64 25.74
N TRP A 224 24.33 -27.11 26.93
CA TRP A 224 25.35 -26.48 27.74
C TRP A 224 26.40 -27.55 28.08
N PRO A 225 27.70 -27.31 27.80
CA PRO A 225 28.76 -28.15 28.36
C PRO A 225 28.87 -27.95 29.88
#